data_AF-A0A6G7GP49-F1
#
_entry.id   AF-A0A6G7GP49-F1
#
_cell.length_a   1.000
_cell.length_b   1.000
_cell.length_c   1.000
_cell.angle_alpha   90.00
_cell.angle_beta   90.00
_cell.angle_gamma   90.00
#
_symmetry.space_group_name_H-M   'P 1'
#
loop_
_entity.id
_entity.type
_entity.pdbx_description
1 polymer ?
#
loop_
_entity_poly.entity_id
_entity_poly.type
_entity_poly.pdbx_seq_one_letter_code
_entity_poly.pdbx_strand_id
1 'polypeptide(L)'
;MNEIDKGNPPRPSDTPQEGNDVIVETGLKPVSTTHREYKRQVYQNLMAVVEYLESKSPLPASQRQMQVDLELSKNVVFDICWNLCDRGWAEDVGDGMIRRKTAGEGKDALVGKMLVKIVKDVYGIEFGG
;
A
#
# COMPACT_ATOMS: atom_id res chain seq x y z
N MET A 1 20.28 19.05 -36.69
CA MET A 1 19.07 19.14 -35.85
C MET A 1 18.77 17.73 -35.41
N ASN A 2 19.00 17.37 -34.15
CA ASN A 2 18.66 16.04 -33.64
C ASN A 2 17.44 16.17 -32.73
N GLU A 3 16.33 15.60 -33.19
CA GLU A 3 15.14 15.34 -32.38
C GLU A 3 15.50 14.28 -31.34
N ILE A 4 15.37 14.63 -30.06
CA ILE A 4 15.45 13.67 -28.96
C ILE A 4 14.02 13.19 -28.73
N ASP A 5 13.75 11.97 -29.18
CA ASP A 5 12.58 11.18 -28.85
C ASP A 5 12.44 11.12 -27.32
N LYS A 6 11.38 11.73 -26.79
CA LYS A 6 11.04 11.66 -25.36
C LYS A 6 10.34 10.33 -25.10
N GLY A 7 11.11 9.25 -25.15
CA GLY A 7 10.69 7.95 -24.63
C GLY A 7 10.32 8.07 -23.16
N ASN A 8 9.18 7.48 -22.78
CA ASN A 8 8.74 7.36 -21.39
C ASN A 8 9.87 6.81 -20.51
N PRO A 9 10.03 7.30 -19.27
CA PRO A 9 10.98 6.70 -18.34
C PRO A 9 10.59 5.24 -18.09
N PRO A 10 11.56 4.30 -18.10
CA PRO A 10 11.29 2.90 -17.84
C PRO A 10 10.68 2.71 -16.45
N ARG A 11 9.67 1.83 -16.33
CA ARG A 11 9.20 1.32 -15.03
C ARG A 11 10.39 0.66 -14.33
N PRO A 12 10.56 0.81 -13.00
CA PRO A 12 11.65 0.19 -12.25
C PRO A 12 11.47 -1.33 -12.04
N SER A 13 11.07 -2.07 -13.08
CA SER A 13 10.61 -3.46 -12.96
C SER A 13 11.29 -4.45 -13.93
N ASP A 14 12.38 -4.06 -14.60
CA ASP A 14 13.08 -4.91 -15.56
C ASP A 14 14.48 -5.36 -15.10
N THR A 15 14.70 -5.42 -13.78
CA THR A 15 15.87 -6.14 -13.24
C THR A 15 15.40 -7.47 -12.66
N PRO A 16 15.90 -8.62 -13.17
CA PRO A 16 15.80 -9.86 -12.42
C PRO A 16 16.44 -9.63 -11.05
N GLN A 17 15.66 -9.73 -9.98
CA GLN A 17 16.22 -9.80 -8.64
C GLN A 17 16.82 -11.21 -8.47
N GLU A 18 18.05 -11.38 -8.96
CA GLU A 18 18.92 -12.44 -8.48
C GLU A 18 19.11 -12.27 -6.97
N GLY A 19 19.08 -13.39 -6.25
CA GLY A 19 19.03 -13.44 -4.80
C GLY A 19 20.10 -12.60 -4.14
N ASN A 20 19.67 -11.54 -3.44
CA ASN A 20 20.53 -10.81 -2.54
C ASN A 20 20.35 -11.38 -1.12
N ASP A 21 21.07 -12.46 -0.85
CA ASP A 21 21.38 -12.85 0.53
C ASP A 21 22.35 -11.84 1.11
N VAL A 22 21.81 -10.74 1.65
CA VAL A 22 22.59 -9.82 2.47
C VAL A 22 22.70 -10.42 3.87
N ILE A 23 23.78 -11.17 4.12
CA ILE A 23 24.17 -11.56 5.47
C ILE A 23 24.86 -10.35 6.11
N VAL A 24 24.09 -9.57 6.90
CA VAL A 24 24.68 -8.58 7.82
C VAL A 24 25.07 -9.33 9.09
N GLU A 25 26.36 -9.59 9.28
CA GLU A 25 26.94 -9.99 10.58
C GLU A 25 26.80 -8.84 11.59
N THR A 26 25.60 -8.67 12.11
CA THR A 26 25.39 -8.17 13.46
C THR A 26 24.96 -9.37 14.27
N GLY A 27 25.43 -9.54 15.51
CA GLY A 27 25.08 -10.65 16.41
C GLY A 27 23.60 -10.69 16.83
N LEU A 28 22.69 -10.18 16.01
CA LEU A 28 21.25 -10.28 16.09
C LEU A 28 20.83 -11.27 15.01
N LYS A 29 20.22 -12.39 15.42
CA LYS A 29 19.62 -13.35 14.49
C LYS A 29 18.75 -12.58 13.50
N PRO A 30 18.84 -12.83 12.17
CA PRO A 30 17.86 -12.28 11.25
C PRO A 30 16.50 -12.76 11.74
N VAL A 31 15.64 -11.81 12.13
CA VAL A 31 14.26 -12.11 12.47
C VAL A 31 13.62 -12.47 11.15
N SER A 32 13.75 -13.74 10.76
CA SER A 32 13.10 -14.28 9.57
C SER A 32 11.61 -14.13 9.82
N THR A 33 11.03 -13.07 9.28
CA THR A 33 9.61 -12.83 9.36
C THR A 33 8.96 -13.97 8.62
N THR A 34 8.22 -14.81 9.32
CA THR A 34 7.54 -15.93 8.70
C THR A 34 6.54 -15.40 7.69
N HIS A 35 6.25 -16.16 6.64
CA HIS A 35 5.24 -15.78 5.65
C HIS A 35 3.90 -15.40 6.31
N ARG A 36 3.54 -16.07 7.42
CA ARG A 36 2.36 -15.75 8.22
C ARG A 36 2.42 -14.38 8.90
N GLU A 37 3.56 -14.01 9.48
CA GLU A 37 3.77 -12.70 10.11
C GLU A 37 3.76 -11.59 9.08
N TYR A 38 4.37 -11.80 7.92
CA TYR A 38 4.33 -10.85 6.81
C TYR A 38 2.88 -10.58 6.35
N LYS A 39 2.08 -11.65 6.15
CA LYS A 39 0.66 -11.53 5.81
C LYS A 39 -0.12 -10.71 6.83
N ARG A 40 0.13 -10.96 8.11
CA ARG A 40 -0.52 -10.24 9.22
C ARG A 40 -0.15 -8.77 9.21
N GLN A 41 1.13 -8.45 9.01
CA GLN A 41 1.62 -7.07 8.98
C GLN A 41 1.02 -6.28 7.82
N VAL A 42 0.98 -6.87 6.62
CA VAL A 42 0.36 -6.23 5.44
C VAL A 42 -1.11 -5.93 5.71
N TYR A 43 -1.85 -6.88 6.28
CA TYR A 43 -3.25 -6.68 6.63
C TYR A 43 -3.44 -5.58 7.68
N GLN A 44 -2.60 -5.54 8.72
CA GLN A 44 -2.64 -4.52 9.77
C GLN A 44 -2.34 -3.12 9.22
N ASN A 45 -1.33 -2.99 8.36
CA ASN A 45 -0.99 -1.71 7.73
C ASN A 45 -2.15 -1.19 6.86
N LEU A 46 -2.75 -2.08 6.06
CA LEU A 46 -3.88 -1.75 5.21
C LEU A 46 -5.11 -1.33 6.02
N MET A 47 -5.43 -2.06 7.09
CA MET A 47 -6.49 -1.69 8.04
C MET A 47 -6.26 -0.31 8.65
N ALA A 48 -5.03 -0.06 9.14
CA ALA A 48 -4.69 1.21 9.77
C ALA A 48 -4.88 2.41 8.83
N VAL A 49 -4.46 2.28 7.56
CA VAL A 49 -4.67 3.35 6.56
C VAL A 49 -6.14 3.55 6.25
N VAL A 50 -6.91 2.47 6.13
CA VAL A 50 -8.36 2.55 5.91
C VAL A 50 -9.04 3.26 7.08
N GLU A 51 -8.86 2.79 8.31
CA GLU A 51 -9.42 3.39 9.52
C GLU A 51 -9.02 4.87 9.68
N TYR A 52 -7.76 5.19 9.35
CA TYR A 52 -7.29 6.58 9.33
C TYR A 52 -8.12 7.43 8.35
N LEU A 53 -8.28 6.99 7.10
CA LEU A 53 -9.07 7.69 6.10
C LEU A 53 -10.56 7.76 6.46
N GLU A 54 -11.10 6.75 7.15
CA GLU A 54 -12.46 6.78 7.68
C GLU A 54 -12.62 7.85 8.77
N SER A 55 -11.65 7.97 9.67
CA SER A 55 -11.67 8.95 10.76
C SER A 55 -11.55 10.41 10.27
N LYS A 56 -10.88 10.63 9.13
CA LYS A 56 -10.74 11.95 8.50
C LYS A 56 -11.87 12.29 7.55
N SER A 57 -12.66 11.30 7.12
CA SER A 57 -13.79 11.49 6.22
C SER A 57 -14.79 12.52 6.76
N PRO A 58 -15.34 13.42 5.93
CA PRO A 58 -15.19 13.51 4.47
C PRO A 58 -13.99 14.35 4.02
N LEU A 59 -13.13 14.80 4.94
CA LEU A 59 -11.98 15.63 4.61
C LEU A 59 -10.86 14.77 3.99
N PRO A 60 -10.06 15.34 3.07
CA PRO A 60 -8.88 14.68 2.57
C PRO A 60 -7.77 14.61 3.63
N ALA A 61 -6.93 13.59 3.53
CA ALA A 61 -5.80 13.32 4.40
C ALA A 61 -4.49 13.21 3.61
N SER A 62 -3.41 13.79 4.14
CA SER A 62 -2.10 13.71 3.48
C SER A 62 -1.45 12.32 3.66
N GLN A 63 -0.90 11.76 2.58
CA GLN A 63 -0.04 10.59 2.64
C GLN A 63 1.17 10.80 3.57
N ARG A 64 1.72 12.02 3.60
CA ARG A 64 2.81 12.36 4.51
C ARG A 64 2.37 12.30 5.98
N GLN A 65 1.16 12.76 6.29
CA GLN A 65 0.63 12.69 7.65
C GLN A 65 0.32 11.24 8.04
N MET A 66 -0.27 10.46 7.13
CA MET A 66 -0.51 9.02 7.35
C MET A 66 0.79 8.26 7.64
N GLN A 67 1.87 8.58 6.95
CA GLN A 67 3.20 8.01 7.21
C GLN A 67 3.65 8.25 8.66
N VAL A 68 3.49 9.48 9.15
CA VAL A 68 3.93 9.87 10.49
C VAL A 68 3.01 9.27 11.56
N ASP A 69 1.70 9.41 11.41
CA ASP A 69 0.73 9.02 12.43
C ASP A 69 0.59 7.51 12.57
N LEU A 70 0.83 6.76 11.50
CA LEU A 70 0.74 5.29 11.48
C LEU A 70 2.09 4.60 11.59
N GLU A 71 3.18 5.37 11.67
CA GLU A 71 4.57 4.87 11.69
C GLU A 71 4.88 3.91 10.52
N LEU A 72 4.27 4.15 9.35
CA LEU A 72 4.45 3.35 8.15
C LEU A 72 5.52 3.96 7.23
N SER A 73 6.11 3.15 6.36
CA SER A 73 7.02 3.68 5.34
C SER A 73 6.26 4.43 4.25
N LYS A 74 6.90 5.44 3.64
CA LYS A 74 6.32 6.20 2.52
C LYS A 74 5.82 5.29 1.40
N ASN A 75 6.56 4.25 1.06
CA ASN A 75 6.20 3.32 -0.01
C ASN A 75 4.97 2.51 0.36
N VAL A 76 4.88 2.03 1.60
CA VAL A 76 3.69 1.28 2.08
C VAL A 76 2.44 2.15 2.02
N VAL A 77 2.51 3.40 2.50
CA VAL A 77 1.37 4.32 2.43
C VAL A 77 0.99 4.63 0.99
N PHE A 78 1.98 4.91 0.13
CA PHE A 78 1.74 5.18 -1.29
C PHE A 78 1.05 4.00 -1.99
N ASP A 79 1.57 2.79 -1.83
CA ASP A 79 1.01 1.59 -2.46
C ASP A 79 -0.42 1.33 -2.01
N ILE A 80 -0.68 1.47 -0.71
CA ILE A 80 -2.03 1.30 -0.16
C ILE A 80 -2.98 2.38 -0.73
N CYS A 81 -2.60 3.65 -0.66
CA CYS A 81 -3.43 4.75 -1.13
C CYS A 81 -3.71 4.66 -2.63
N TRP A 82 -2.71 4.29 -3.43
CA TRP A 82 -2.85 4.02 -4.86
C TRP A 82 -3.92 2.95 -5.11
N ASN A 83 -3.83 1.81 -4.40
CA ASN A 83 -4.77 0.71 -4.56
C ASN A 83 -6.20 1.05 -4.10
N LEU A 84 -6.35 1.85 -3.05
CA LEU A 84 -7.66 2.34 -2.62
C LEU A 84 -8.29 3.26 -3.66
N CYS A 85 -7.48 4.08 -4.35
CA CYS A 85 -7.95 4.97 -5.43
C CYS A 85 -8.30 4.19 -6.70
N ASP A 86 -7.42 3.30 -7.14
CA ASP A 86 -7.62 2.44 -8.33
C ASP A 86 -8.92 1.63 -8.23
N ARG A 87 -9.27 1.19 -7.02
CA ARG A 87 -10.49 0.41 -6.74
C ARG A 87 -11.72 1.26 -6.43
N GLY A 88 -11.61 2.58 -6.50
CA GLY A 88 -12.72 3.50 -6.31
C GLY A 88 -13.22 3.62 -4.87
N TRP A 89 -12.43 3.22 -3.87
CA TRP A 89 -12.77 3.42 -2.46
C TRP A 89 -12.29 4.77 -1.94
N ALA A 90 -11.19 5.26 -2.49
CA ALA A 90 -10.68 6.61 -2.25
C ALA A 90 -10.55 7.37 -3.57
N GLU A 91 -10.19 8.63 -3.46
CA GLU A 91 -9.76 9.48 -4.56
C GLU A 91 -8.54 10.30 -4.15
N ASP A 92 -7.64 10.47 -5.10
CA ASP A 92 -6.56 11.44 -5.02
C ASP A 92 -7.14 12.83 -5.33
N VAL A 93 -6.98 13.76 -4.40
CA VAL A 93 -7.45 15.15 -4.56
C VAL A 93 -6.32 16.11 -4.94
N GLY A 94 -5.12 15.58 -5.22
CA GLY A 94 -3.92 16.35 -5.54
C GLY A 94 -2.98 16.52 -4.35
N ASP A 95 -1.73 16.91 -4.63
CA ASP A 95 -0.70 17.22 -3.61
C ASP A 95 -0.45 16.10 -2.57
N GLY A 96 -0.68 14.84 -2.96
CA GLY A 96 -0.54 13.68 -2.07
C GLY A 96 -1.64 13.58 -1.02
N MET A 97 -2.79 14.21 -1.26
CA MET A 97 -3.96 14.17 -0.40
C MET A 97 -4.96 13.13 -0.91
N ILE A 98 -5.43 12.28 -0.01
CA ILE A 98 -6.35 11.18 -0.29
C ILE A 98 -7.64 11.41 0.46
N ARG A 99 -8.77 11.35 -0.24
CA ARG A 99 -10.11 11.43 0.37
C ARG A 99 -10.82 10.11 0.20
N ARG A 100 -11.49 9.67 1.25
CA ARG A 100 -12.38 8.51 1.17
C ARG A 100 -13.58 8.84 0.27
N LYS A 101 -13.92 7.97 -0.68
CA LYS A 101 -15.21 8.02 -1.36
C LYS A 101 -16.29 7.46 -0.45
N THR A 102 -17.31 8.25 -0.17
CA THR A 102 -18.50 7.80 0.56
C THR A 102 -19.29 6.85 -0.32
N ALA A 103 -19.12 5.54 -0.13
CA ALA A 103 -20.06 4.56 -0.67
C ALA A 103 -21.41 4.70 0.06
N GLY A 104 -22.52 4.61 -0.68
CA GLY A 104 -23.87 4.43 -0.13
C GLY A 104 -23.99 3.16 0.72
N GLU A 105 -25.13 2.99 1.41
CA GLU A 105 -25.39 1.94 2.41
C GLU A 105 -24.84 0.55 2.00
N GLY A 106 -23.99 -0.06 2.84
CA GLY A 106 -23.33 -1.37 2.58
C GLY A 106 -21.85 -1.51 2.98
N LYS A 107 -21.29 -0.55 3.75
CA LYS A 107 -19.84 -0.37 4.01
C LYS A 107 -19.07 -1.58 4.54
N ASP A 108 -19.56 -2.31 5.53
CA ASP A 108 -18.70 -3.21 6.31
C ASP A 108 -18.33 -4.51 5.56
N ALA A 109 -19.28 -5.05 4.79
CA ALA A 109 -19.02 -6.24 3.97
C ALA A 109 -18.13 -5.94 2.75
N LEU A 110 -18.14 -4.70 2.26
CA LEU A 110 -17.32 -4.24 1.14
C LEU A 110 -15.87 -3.99 1.56
N VAL A 111 -15.63 -3.41 2.73
CA VAL A 111 -14.29 -3.16 3.26
C VAL A 111 -13.54 -4.49 3.45
N GLY A 112 -14.13 -5.47 4.15
CA GLY A 112 -13.50 -6.78 4.34
C GLY A 112 -13.14 -7.49 3.02
N LYS A 113 -14.05 -7.53 2.05
CA LYS A 113 -13.80 -8.16 0.74
C LYS A 113 -12.75 -7.40 -0.08
N MET A 114 -12.76 -6.08 -0.03
CA MET A 114 -11.79 -5.24 -0.73
C MET A 114 -10.39 -5.36 -0.13
N LEU A 115 -10.27 -5.37 1.20
CA LEU A 115 -8.98 -5.56 1.90
C LEU A 115 -8.34 -6.87 1.49
N VAL A 116 -9.10 -7.97 1.52
CA VAL A 116 -8.64 -9.28 1.07
C VAL A 116 -8.21 -9.24 -0.40
N LYS A 117 -8.95 -8.53 -1.26
CA LYS A 117 -8.61 -8.40 -2.67
C LYS A 117 -7.34 -7.56 -2.92
N ILE A 118 -7.13 -6.47 -2.20
CA ILE A 118 -5.88 -5.68 -2.27
C ILE A 118 -4.71 -6.53 -1.83
N VAL A 119 -4.86 -7.24 -0.71
CA VAL A 119 -3.80 -8.10 -0.18
C VAL A 119 -3.43 -9.22 -1.17
N LYS A 120 -4.43 -9.84 -1.81
CA LYS A 120 -4.21 -10.84 -2.85
C LYS A 120 -3.55 -10.26 -4.10
N ASP A 121 -4.12 -9.19 -4.66
CA ASP A 121 -3.73 -8.69 -5.97
C ASP A 121 -2.39 -7.94 -5.95
N VAL A 122 -2.05 -7.28 -4.84
CA VAL A 122 -0.82 -6.46 -4.72
C VAL A 122 0.34 -7.24 -4.14
N TYR A 123 0.07 -8.05 -3.12
CA TYR A 123 1.12 -8.73 -2.36
C TYR A 123 1.18 -10.23 -2.64
N GLY A 124 0.32 -10.76 -3.53
CA GLY A 124 0.27 -12.19 -3.85
C GLY A 124 -0.17 -13.05 -2.67
N ILE A 125 -0.79 -12.47 -1.65
CA ILE A 125 -1.12 -13.15 -0.40
C ILE A 125 -2.52 -13.75 -0.49
N GLU A 126 -2.60 -15.08 -0.42
CA GLU A 126 -3.87 -15.78 -0.24
C GLU A 126 -4.13 -16.07 1.24
N PHE A 127 -5.33 -15.73 1.71
CA PHE A 127 -5.85 -16.18 3.00
C PHE A 127 -6.60 -17.49 2.77
N GLY A 128 -6.03 -18.61 3.23
CA GLY A 128 -6.68 -19.92 3.14
C GLY A 128 -7.95 -19.96 3.98
N GLY A 129 -9.00 -20.55 3.41
CA GLY A 129 -10.23 -20.94 4.12
C GLY A 129 -10.07 -22.21 4.94
#